data_AF-A0A151CI61-F1
#
_entry.id   AF-A0A151CI61-F1
#
_cell.length_a   1.000
_cell.length_b   1.000
_cell.length_c   1.000
_cell.angle_alpha   90.00
_cell.angle_beta   90.00
_cell.angle_gamma   90.00
#
_symmetry.space_group_name_H-M   'P 1'
#
loop_
_entity.id
_entity.type
_entity.pdbx_description
1 polymer ?
#
loop_
_entity_poly.entity_id
_entity_poly.type
_entity_poly.pdbx_seq_one_letter_code
_entity_poly.pdbx_strand_id
1 'polypeptide(L)'
;MNKSDIDMFNKLSGQLKSAYEEISVLSKKNPNDAVNKFKLKLLNKLIEDSNKLLTGKYKPFNDFNIFDEDDMPQNSDIVFILSQYMKSFNKYKADNTDEFGSWL
;
A
#
# COMPACT_ATOMS: atom_id res chain seq x y z
N MET A 1 20.08 7.05 -0.96
CA MET A 1 18.80 6.92 -1.69
C MET A 1 18.71 8.07 -2.69
N ASN A 2 18.24 7.85 -3.92
CA ASN A 2 18.10 8.97 -4.86
C ASN A 2 16.85 9.81 -4.52
N LYS A 3 16.83 11.08 -4.95
CA LYS A 3 15.72 12.00 -4.67
C LYS A 3 14.38 11.51 -5.21
N SER A 4 14.37 10.88 -6.39
CA SER A 4 13.17 10.36 -7.03
C SER A 4 12.47 9.29 -6.18
N ASP A 5 13.24 8.37 -5.59
CA ASP A 5 12.71 7.30 -4.74
C ASP A 5 12.16 7.85 -3.44
N ILE A 6 12.80 8.89 -2.88
CA ILE A 6 12.31 9.59 -1.67
C ILE A 6 10.98 10.31 -1.97
N ASP A 7 10.89 11.03 -3.09
CA ASP A 7 9.67 11.73 -3.48
C ASP A 7 8.53 10.73 -3.78
N MET A 8 8.83 9.63 -4.46
CA MET A 8 7.89 8.54 -4.69
C MET A 8 7.44 7.91 -3.36
N PHE A 9 8.37 7.64 -2.44
CA PHE A 9 8.06 7.12 -1.11
C PHE A 9 7.09 8.03 -0.35
N ASN A 10 7.41 9.32 -0.26
CA ASN A 10 6.60 10.28 0.50
C ASN A 10 5.19 10.39 -0.07
N LYS A 11 5.06 10.42 -1.40
CA LYS A 11 3.76 10.44 -2.06
C LYS A 11 2.97 9.16 -1.82
N LEU A 12 3.56 7.99 -2.09
CA LEU A 12 2.87 6.71 -1.99
C LEU A 12 2.50 6.38 -0.54
N SER A 13 3.40 6.59 0.42
CA SER A 13 3.12 6.31 1.84
C SER A 13 1.96 7.14 2.38
N GLY A 14 1.88 8.42 1.99
CA GLY A 14 0.75 9.28 2.34
C GLY A 14 -0.57 8.79 1.72
N GLN A 15 -0.57 8.51 0.42
CA GLN A 15 -1.77 8.03 -0.28
C GLN A 15 -2.24 6.67 0.22
N LEU A 16 -1.32 5.73 0.45
CA LEU A 16 -1.61 4.39 0.97
C LEU A 16 -2.20 4.47 2.38
N LYS A 17 -1.68 5.37 3.24
CA LYS A 17 -2.23 5.61 4.58
C LYS A 17 -3.66 6.14 4.51
N SER A 18 -3.93 7.15 3.68
CA SER A 18 -5.29 7.69 3.52
C SER A 18 -6.26 6.64 2.98
N ALA A 19 -5.84 5.84 2.01
CA ALA A 19 -6.63 4.73 1.49
C ALA A 19 -6.92 3.68 2.57
N TYR A 20 -5.90 3.29 3.34
CA TYR A 20 -6.06 2.34 4.45
C TYR A 20 -7.06 2.85 5.48
N GLU A 21 -6.97 4.12 5.89
CA GLU A 21 -7.88 4.73 6.86
C GLU A 21 -9.33 4.74 6.35
N GLU A 22 -9.56 5.15 5.10
CA GLU A 22 -10.90 5.16 4.49
C GLU A 22 -11.51 3.76 4.42
N ILE A 23 -10.79 2.79 3.83
CA ILE A 23 -11.29 1.42 3.68
C ILE A 23 -11.42 0.75 5.05
N SER A 24 -10.56 1.06 6.03
CA SER A 24 -10.71 0.54 7.40
C SER A 24 -12.03 0.98 8.05
N VAL A 25 -12.50 2.20 7.79
CA VAL A 25 -13.81 2.65 8.26
C VAL A 25 -14.94 1.86 7.58
N LEU A 26 -14.83 1.61 6.28
CA LEU A 26 -15.81 0.81 5.54
C LEU A 26 -15.82 -0.65 6.02
N SER A 27 -14.65 -1.27 6.17
CA SER A 27 -14.50 -2.66 6.62
C SER A 27 -15.05 -2.87 8.04
N LYS A 28 -14.89 -1.90 8.94
CA LYS A 28 -15.50 -1.99 10.29
C LYS A 28 -17.02 -2.05 10.26
N LYS A 29 -17.66 -1.42 9.27
CA LYS A 29 -19.12 -1.40 9.14
C LYS A 29 -19.60 -2.61 8.33
N ASN A 30 -19.00 -2.80 7.16
CA ASN A 30 -19.38 -3.79 6.17
C ASN A 30 -18.12 -4.50 5.63
N PRO A 31 -17.54 -5.47 6.38
CA PRO A 31 -16.29 -6.11 5.98
C PRO A 31 -16.43 -6.89 4.66
N ASN A 32 -17.58 -7.52 4.45
CA ASN A 32 -17.83 -8.41 3.32
C ASN A 32 -18.41 -7.71 2.07
N ASP A 33 -18.63 -6.39 2.12
CA ASP A 33 -19.10 -5.64 0.96
C ASP A 33 -17.97 -5.54 -0.08
N ALA A 34 -18.31 -5.82 -1.33
CA ALA A 34 -17.39 -5.66 -2.46
C ALA A 34 -16.99 -4.20 -2.65
N VAL A 35 -15.72 -3.97 -2.93
CA VAL A 35 -15.22 -2.64 -3.28
C VAL A 35 -15.59 -2.32 -4.73
N ASN A 36 -16.18 -1.14 -4.95
CA ASN A 36 -16.57 -0.75 -6.30
C ASN A 36 -15.35 -0.58 -7.23
N LYS A 37 -15.57 -0.80 -8.53
CA LYS A 37 -14.52 -0.78 -9.56
C LYS A 37 -13.71 0.51 -9.60
N PHE A 38 -14.34 1.67 -9.35
CA PHE A 38 -13.63 2.95 -9.36
C PHE A 38 -12.58 3.02 -8.26
N LYS A 39 -12.95 2.70 -7.01
CA LYS A 39 -12.00 2.67 -5.89
C LYS A 39 -10.94 1.59 -6.09
N LEU A 40 -11.34 0.41 -6.56
CA LEU A 40 -10.42 -0.71 -6.78
C LEU A 40 -9.32 -0.36 -7.80
N LYS A 41 -9.66 0.33 -8.89
CA LYS A 41 -8.66 0.82 -9.87
C LYS A 41 -7.63 1.76 -9.26
N LEU A 42 -8.07 2.70 -8.42
CA LEU A 42 -7.16 3.63 -7.73
C LEU A 42 -6.27 2.90 -6.72
N LEU A 43 -6.84 1.94 -5.98
CA LEU A 43 -6.09 1.11 -5.04
C LEU A 43 -5.05 0.24 -5.76
N ASN A 44 -5.43 -0.43 -6.84
CA ASN A 44 -4.52 -1.20 -7.68
C ASN A 44 -3.37 -0.35 -8.21
N LYS A 45 -3.65 0.89 -8.65
CA LYS A 45 -2.61 1.81 -9.09
C LYS A 45 -1.60 2.14 -7.98
N LEU A 46 -2.08 2.37 -6.75
CA LEU A 46 -1.19 2.58 -5.59
C LEU A 46 -0.35 1.34 -5.28
N ILE A 47 -0.93 0.15 -5.35
CA ILE A 47 -0.24 -1.12 -5.10
C ILE A 47 0.82 -1.38 -6.17
N GLU A 48 0.51 -1.18 -7.45
CA GLU A 48 1.50 -1.31 -8.54
C GLU A 48 2.67 -0.37 -8.38
N ASP A 49 2.40 0.91 -8.10
CA ASP A 49 3.47 1.89 -7.92
C ASP A 49 4.27 1.61 -6.64
N SER A 50 3.62 1.08 -5.59
CA SER A 50 4.30 0.57 -4.40
C SER A 50 5.20 -0.62 -4.71
N ASN A 51 4.80 -1.55 -5.58
CA ASN A 51 5.59 -2.71 -5.97
C ASN A 51 6.85 -2.34 -6.78
N LYS A 52 6.84 -1.19 -7.48
CA LYS A 52 8.02 -0.66 -8.17
C LYS A 52 9.07 -0.14 -7.19
N LEU A 53 8.62 0.42 -6.06
CA LEU A 53 9.49 0.94 -5.00
C LEU A 53 9.95 -0.16 -4.03
N LEU A 54 9.00 -0.96 -3.55
CA LEU A 54 9.20 -2.02 -2.56
C LEU A 54 9.63 -3.33 -3.24
N THR A 55 10.88 -3.38 -3.70
CA THR A 55 11.43 -4.56 -4.39
C THR A 55 12.15 -5.51 -3.42
N GLY A 56 12.35 -6.77 -3.86
CA GLY A 56 13.09 -7.78 -3.11
C GLY A 56 12.49 -8.02 -1.72
N LYS A 57 13.32 -7.90 -0.67
CA LYS A 57 12.91 -8.13 0.73
C LYS A 57 11.82 -7.19 1.24
N TYR A 58 11.53 -6.09 0.53
CA TYR A 58 10.51 -5.12 0.92
C TYR A 58 9.15 -5.38 0.27
N LYS A 59 9.05 -6.25 -0.75
CA LYS A 59 7.75 -6.58 -1.34
C LYS A 59 6.96 -7.43 -0.33
N PRO A 60 5.73 -7.05 0.06
CA PRO A 60 4.99 -7.79 1.08
C PRO A 60 4.68 -9.24 0.67
N PHE A 61 4.32 -9.42 -0.60
CA PHE A 61 3.94 -10.70 -1.18
C PHE A 61 4.54 -10.80 -2.59
N ASN A 62 5.34 -11.82 -2.85
CA ASN A 62 6.01 -11.96 -4.15
C ASN A 62 5.02 -12.17 -5.29
N ASP A 63 3.98 -12.97 -5.04
CA ASP A 63 3.01 -13.41 -6.05
C ASP A 63 1.78 -12.49 -6.16
N PHE A 64 1.73 -11.41 -5.38
CA PHE A 64 0.66 -10.43 -5.44
C PHE A 64 1.14 -9.17 -6.16
N ASN A 65 0.36 -8.69 -7.12
CA ASN A 65 0.65 -7.46 -7.86
C ASN A 65 -0.49 -6.45 -7.78
N ILE A 66 -1.72 -6.91 -7.92
CA ILE A 66 -2.97 -6.15 -7.84
C ILE A 66 -4.10 -7.10 -7.44
N PHE A 67 -5.24 -6.53 -7.05
CA PHE A 67 -6.49 -7.27 -6.97
C PHE A 67 -7.09 -7.46 -8.36
N ASP A 68 -7.67 -8.63 -8.62
CA ASP A 68 -8.51 -8.84 -9.80
C ASP A 68 -9.85 -8.10 -9.62
N GLU A 69 -10.31 -7.39 -10.67
CA GLU A 69 -11.60 -6.71 -10.64
C GLU A 69 -12.77 -7.69 -10.70
N ASP A 70 -12.57 -8.87 -11.29
CA ASP A 70 -13.62 -9.88 -11.46
C ASP A 70 -13.79 -10.75 -10.21
N ASP A 71 -12.79 -10.79 -9.33
CA ASP A 71 -12.83 -11.51 -8.04
C ASP A 71 -13.65 -10.79 -6.95
N MET A 72 -14.16 -9.59 -7.23
CA MET A 72 -14.99 -8.78 -6.32
C MET A 72 -14.41 -8.67 -4.88
N PRO A 73 -13.18 -8.15 -4.72
CA PRO A 73 -12.52 -8.10 -3.43
C PRO A 73 -13.32 -7.30 -2.40
N GLN A 74 -13.32 -7.77 -1.16
CA GLN A 74 -14.10 -7.21 -0.07
C GLN A 74 -13.31 -6.15 0.70
N ASN A 75 -14.01 -5.27 1.42
CA ASN A 75 -13.36 -4.25 2.24
C ASN A 75 -12.32 -4.85 3.21
N SER A 76 -12.60 -6.00 3.83
CA SER A 76 -11.64 -6.70 4.71
C SER A 76 -10.37 -7.14 3.98
N ASP A 77 -10.49 -7.62 2.74
CA ASP A 77 -9.36 -8.08 1.94
C ASP A 77 -8.45 -6.90 1.57
N ILE A 78 -9.06 -5.78 1.17
CA ILE A 78 -8.33 -4.55 0.86
C ILE A 78 -7.58 -4.04 2.10
N VAL A 79 -8.24 -3.96 3.27
CA VAL A 79 -7.60 -3.54 4.52
C VAL A 79 -6.43 -4.45 4.87
N PHE A 80 -6.61 -5.76 4.75
CA PHE A 80 -5.58 -6.74 5.02
C PHE A 80 -4.33 -6.47 4.18
N ILE A 81 -4.47 -6.35 2.86
CA ILE A 81 -3.33 -6.09 1.96
C ILE A 81 -2.69 -4.73 2.22
N LEU A 82 -3.48 -3.65 2.31
CA LEU A 82 -2.94 -2.30 2.56
C LEU A 82 -2.12 -2.25 3.85
N SER A 83 -2.52 -2.99 4.89
CA SER A 83 -1.76 -3.05 6.15
C SER A 83 -0.36 -3.66 5.98
N GLN A 84 -0.19 -4.64 5.07
CA GLN A 84 1.10 -5.27 4.80
C GLN A 84 2.01 -4.34 3.98
N TYR A 85 1.43 -3.60 3.04
CA TYR A 85 2.15 -2.54 2.33
C TYR A 85 2.61 -1.45 3.30
N MET A 86 1.74 -0.97 4.22
CA MET A 86 2.13 0.03 5.21
C MET A 86 3.32 -0.43 6.08
N LYS A 87 3.29 -1.68 6.57
CA LYS A 87 4.43 -2.26 7.31
C LYS A 87 5.71 -2.27 6.48
N SER A 88 5.60 -2.61 5.20
CA SER A 88 6.73 -2.67 4.28
C SER A 88 7.31 -1.29 3.97
N PHE A 89 6.47 -0.25 3.80
CA PHE A 89 6.91 1.14 3.71
C PHE A 89 7.65 1.58 4.98
N ASN A 90 7.13 1.25 6.16
CA ASN A 90 7.81 1.57 7.42
C ASN A 90 9.18 0.91 7.52
N LYS A 91 9.28 -0.37 7.14
CA LYS A 91 10.55 -1.11 7.12
C LYS A 91 11.52 -0.56 6.07
N TYR A 92 11.03 -0.22 4.88
CA TYR A 92 11.81 0.42 3.83
C TYR A 92 12.40 1.75 4.33
N LYS A 93 11.59 2.60 4.96
CA LYS A 93 12.08 3.85 5.54
C LYS A 93 13.13 3.59 6.62
N ALA A 94 12.82 2.74 7.60
CA ALA A 94 13.71 2.47 8.73
C ALA A 94 15.08 1.95 8.31
N ASP A 95 15.15 1.12 7.26
CA ASP A 95 16.43 0.59 6.74
C ASP A 95 17.23 1.60 5.91
N ASN A 96 16.60 2.68 5.46
CA ASN A 96 17.18 3.68 4.55
C ASN A 96 17.24 5.08 5.19
N THR A 97 17.06 5.17 6.51
CA THR A 97 17.22 6.41 7.26
C THR A 97 18.18 6.19 8.43
N ASP A 98 18.89 7.24 8.82
CA ASP A 98 19.68 7.27 10.05
C ASP A 98 18.79 7.33 11.32
N GLU A 99 19.43 7.36 12.48
CA GLU A 99 18.75 7.50 13.79
C GLU A 99 17.97 8.80 13.97
N PHE A 100 18.25 9.82 13.15
CA PHE A 100 17.55 11.11 13.12
C PHE A 100 16.43 11.16 12.07
N GLY A 101 16.24 10.09 11.30
CA GLY A 101 15.23 9.99 10.24
C GLY A 101 15.62 10.64 8.92
N SER A 102 16.89 10.99 8.73
CA SER A 102 17.42 11.50 7.46
C SER A 102 17.70 10.34 6.52
N TRP A 103 17.33 10.47 5.25
CA TRP A 103 17.60 9.43 4.24
C TRP A 103 19.10 9.24 4.03
N LEU A 104 19.56 7.99 4.12
CA LEU A 104 20.92 7.52 3.84
C LEU A 104 21.20 7.49 2.33
#